data_AF-A0A850LJ24-F1
#
_entry.id   AF-A0A850LJ24-F1
#
_cell.length_a   1.000
_cell.length_b   1.000
_cell.length_c   1.000
_cell.angle_alpha   90.00
_cell.angle_beta   90.00
_cell.angle_gamma   90.00
#
_symmetry.space_group_name_H-M   'P 1'
#
loop_
_entity.id
_entity.type
_entity.pdbx_description
1 polymer ?
#
loop_
_entity_poly.entity_id
_entity_poly.type
_entity_poly.pdbx_seq_one_letter_code
_entity_poly.pdbx_strand_id
1 'polypeptide(L)'
;MAMMAIPRYRNQSLADLNHLVLDPLTRDRLAIACAPKSKGKLGDVAGFAIWASVSEPVDAKSREQTKAGTFPIRLKAEDWTSGAINWLLDVIAPDPKTTAQVIANFGQLLKGGDLRMPPIVARLVDKETLEKLGATPQAPSQTA
;
A
#
# COMPACT_ATOMS: atom_id res chain seq x y z
N MET A 1 -15.92 5.18 -4.79
CA MET A 1 -15.58 5.64 -6.16
C MET A 1 -14.08 5.61 -6.47
N ALA A 2 -13.18 5.80 -5.51
CA ALA A 2 -11.72 5.85 -5.76
C ALA A 2 -11.14 4.65 -6.56
N MET A 3 -11.55 3.40 -6.27
CA MET A 3 -11.07 2.22 -7.02
C MET A 3 -11.53 2.20 -8.48
N MET A 4 -12.76 2.62 -8.77
CA MET A 4 -13.33 2.64 -10.12
C MET A 4 -12.63 3.65 -11.04
N ALA A 5 -11.99 4.66 -10.45
CA ALA A 5 -11.22 5.67 -11.18
C ALA A 5 -9.86 5.14 -11.65
N ILE A 6 -9.34 4.06 -11.07
CA ILE A 6 -8.01 3.52 -11.41
C ILE A 6 -8.16 2.40 -12.45
N PRO A 7 -7.54 2.53 -13.64
CA PRO A 7 -7.68 1.56 -14.74
C PRO A 7 -7.39 0.11 -14.34
N ARG A 8 -6.45 -0.12 -13.41
CA ARG A 8 -6.05 -1.46 -12.95
C ARG A 8 -7.12 -2.18 -12.11
N TYR A 9 -8.04 -1.45 -11.49
CA TYR A 9 -9.10 -1.99 -10.63
C TYR A 9 -10.49 -1.91 -11.28
N ARG A 10 -10.59 -1.26 -12.44
CA ARG A 10 -11.87 -0.99 -13.11
C ARG A 10 -12.63 -2.26 -13.53
N ASN A 11 -11.91 -3.36 -13.77
CA ASN A 11 -12.47 -4.62 -14.27
C ASN A 11 -12.34 -5.78 -13.27
N GLN A 12 -12.10 -5.51 -11.99
CA GLN A 12 -12.03 -6.57 -10.95
C GLN A 12 -13.42 -7.09 -10.60
N SER A 13 -13.53 -8.40 -10.33
CA SER A 13 -14.79 -9.00 -9.87
C SER A 13 -15.14 -8.54 -8.45
N LEU A 14 -16.42 -8.64 -8.07
CA LEU A 14 -16.84 -8.31 -6.69
C LEU A 14 -16.15 -9.22 -5.65
N ALA A 15 -15.83 -10.46 -6.02
CA ALA A 15 -15.09 -11.39 -5.16
C ALA A 15 -13.62 -10.96 -4.96
N ASP A 16 -12.98 -10.42 -5.99
CA ASP A 16 -11.61 -9.88 -5.86
C ASP A 16 -11.59 -8.60 -5.02
N LEU A 17 -12.61 -7.75 -5.15
CA LEU A 17 -12.78 -6.58 -4.29
C LEU A 17 -12.95 -6.95 -2.82
N ASN A 18 -13.64 -8.06 -2.54
CA ASN A 18 -13.80 -8.59 -1.19
C ASN A 18 -12.44 -8.88 -0.55
N HIS A 19 -11.55 -9.61 -1.23
CA HIS A 19 -10.20 -9.87 -0.72
C HIS A 19 -9.30 -8.62 -0.68
N LEU A 20 -9.41 -7.73 -1.65
CA LEU A 20 -8.55 -6.54 -1.72
C LEU A 20 -8.87 -5.49 -0.66
N VAL A 21 -10.13 -5.41 -0.22
CA VAL A 21 -10.60 -4.34 0.68
C VAL A 21 -11.08 -4.87 2.03
N LEU A 22 -11.85 -5.96 2.08
CA LEU A 22 -12.42 -6.45 3.34
C LEU A 22 -11.40 -7.19 4.20
N ASP A 23 -10.46 -7.95 3.62
CA ASP A 23 -9.39 -8.58 4.40
C ASP A 23 -8.47 -7.56 5.10
N PRO A 24 -8.03 -6.47 4.45
CA PRO A 24 -7.30 -5.42 5.15
C PRO A 24 -8.17 -4.60 6.12
N LEU A 25 -9.44 -4.33 5.79
CA LEU A 25 -10.34 -3.57 6.66
C LEU A 25 -10.64 -4.32 7.97
N THR A 26 -10.90 -5.62 7.90
CA THR A 26 -11.15 -6.48 9.09
C THR A 26 -9.93 -6.63 9.99
N ARG A 27 -8.74 -6.26 9.51
CA ARG A 27 -7.46 -6.37 10.23
C ARG A 27 -6.89 -5.03 10.67
N ASP A 28 -7.66 -3.94 10.53
CA ASP A 28 -7.21 -2.56 10.79
C ASP A 28 -5.93 -2.17 10.00
N ARG A 29 -5.75 -2.77 8.82
CA ARG A 29 -4.59 -2.57 7.94
C ARG A 29 -4.89 -1.71 6.72
N LEU A 30 -5.96 -0.93 6.81
CA LEU A 30 -6.37 0.04 5.81
C LEU A 30 -6.22 1.46 6.40
N ALA A 31 -5.27 2.23 5.88
CA ALA A 31 -5.18 3.66 6.18
C ALA A 31 -5.98 4.44 5.14
N ILE A 32 -6.99 5.19 5.60
CA ILE A 32 -7.86 5.99 4.72
C ILE A 32 -7.41 7.44 4.78
N ALA A 33 -7.15 8.04 3.62
CA ALA A 33 -6.95 9.47 3.51
C ALA A 33 -8.26 10.14 3.08
N CYS A 34 -8.72 11.08 3.89
CA CYS A 34 -9.87 11.93 3.58
C CYS A 34 -9.38 13.27 3.04
N ALA A 35 -10.14 13.87 2.11
CA ALA A 35 -9.83 15.20 1.63
C ALA A 35 -9.85 16.22 2.79
N PRO A 36 -8.92 17.21 2.82
CA PRO A 36 -8.73 18.10 3.97
C PRO A 36 -9.96 18.97 4.31
N LYS A 37 -10.93 19.09 3.41
CA LYS A 37 -12.19 19.82 3.64
C LYS A 37 -13.34 18.96 4.16
N SER A 38 -13.15 17.66 4.32
CA SER A 38 -14.21 16.76 4.76
C SER A 38 -14.04 16.34 6.21
N LYS A 39 -15.05 16.64 7.02
CA LYS A 39 -15.17 16.15 8.41
C LYS A 39 -15.64 14.68 8.42
N GLY A 40 -14.88 13.78 7.81
CA GLY A 40 -15.09 12.34 7.92
C GLY A 40 -16.37 11.80 7.27
N LYS A 41 -16.94 12.49 6.26
CA LYS A 41 -18.01 11.90 5.46
C LYS A 41 -17.41 10.91 4.46
N LEU A 42 -17.97 9.70 4.41
CA LEU A 42 -17.57 8.60 3.53
C LEU A 42 -17.52 8.97 2.03
N GLY A 43 -18.14 10.10 1.63
CA GLY A 43 -18.15 10.63 0.27
C GLY A 43 -16.86 11.33 -0.18
N ASP A 44 -15.96 11.68 0.74
CA ASP A 44 -14.72 12.43 0.44
C ASP A 44 -13.44 11.61 0.73
N VAL A 45 -13.55 10.28 0.65
CA VAL A 45 -12.39 9.39 0.67
C VAL A 45 -11.54 9.70 -0.55
N ALA A 46 -10.39 10.33 -0.31
CA ALA A 46 -9.45 10.74 -1.33
C ALA A 46 -8.63 9.55 -1.83
N GLY A 47 -8.27 8.62 -0.92
CA GLY A 47 -7.59 7.39 -1.28
C GLY A 47 -7.32 6.51 -0.06
N PHE A 48 -6.69 5.37 -0.27
CA PHE A 48 -6.35 4.45 0.80
C PHE A 48 -5.01 3.74 0.57
N ALA A 49 -4.31 3.46 1.66
CA ALA A 49 -3.09 2.69 1.71
C ALA A 49 -3.34 1.35 2.42
N ILE A 50 -2.84 0.28 1.83
CA ILE A 50 -2.91 -1.08 2.36
C ILE A 50 -1.52 -1.46 2.82
N TRP A 51 -1.41 -1.92 4.05
CA TRP A 51 -0.11 -2.29 4.63
C TRP A 51 -0.18 -3.59 5.43
N ALA A 52 0.97 -4.15 5.77
CA ALA A 52 1.09 -5.30 6.66
C ALA A 52 2.33 -5.15 7.54
N SER A 53 2.30 -5.76 8.71
CA SER A 53 3.47 -5.89 9.58
C SER A 53 3.91 -7.34 9.56
N VAL A 54 5.01 -7.62 8.87
CA VAL A 54 5.43 -8.97 8.51
C VAL A 54 6.71 -9.38 9.23
N SER A 55 6.90 -10.69 9.40
CA SER A 55 8.16 -11.28 9.86
C SER A 55 9.19 -11.37 8.72
N GLU A 56 10.46 -11.56 9.05
CA GLU A 56 11.55 -11.76 8.07
C GLU A 56 11.27 -12.84 7.00
N PRO A 57 10.75 -14.05 7.32
CA PRO A 57 10.47 -15.05 6.28
C PRO A 57 9.34 -14.62 5.33
N VAL A 58 8.37 -13.84 5.82
CA VAL A 58 7.27 -13.32 5.00
C VAL A 58 7.73 -12.15 4.14
N ASP A 59 8.62 -11.30 4.67
CA ASP A 59 9.30 -10.29 3.88
C ASP A 59 10.06 -10.92 2.71
N ALA A 60 10.87 -11.96 2.95
CA ALA A 60 11.62 -12.63 1.88
C ALA A 60 10.70 -13.11 0.74
N LYS A 61 9.58 -13.75 1.09
CA LYS A 61 8.55 -14.17 0.12
C LYS A 61 7.90 -13.00 -0.61
N SER A 62 7.63 -11.90 0.10
CA SER A 62 7.04 -10.70 -0.49
C SER A 62 8.00 -10.03 -1.49
N ARG A 63 9.30 -10.04 -1.18
CA ARG A 63 10.37 -9.60 -2.08
C ARG A 63 10.47 -10.48 -3.32
N GLU A 64 10.35 -11.80 -3.16
CA GLU A 64 10.36 -12.73 -4.29
C GLU A 64 9.15 -12.53 -5.22
N GLN A 65 7.94 -12.40 -4.66
CA GLN A 65 6.73 -12.08 -5.44
C GLN A 65 6.91 -10.76 -6.22
N THR A 66 7.48 -9.76 -5.56
CA THR A 66 7.77 -8.46 -6.18
C THR A 66 8.78 -8.57 -7.32
N LYS A 67 9.86 -9.35 -7.14
CA LYS A 67 10.86 -9.61 -8.19
C LYS A 67 10.28 -10.40 -9.36
N ALA A 68 9.36 -11.32 -9.10
CA ALA A 68 8.63 -12.06 -10.12
C ALA A 68 7.58 -11.21 -10.86
N GLY A 69 7.42 -9.92 -10.52
CA GLY A 69 6.42 -9.04 -11.13
C GLY A 69 4.99 -9.35 -10.69
N THR A 70 4.81 -10.14 -9.63
CA THR A 70 3.49 -10.48 -9.09
C THR A 70 2.94 -9.30 -8.30
N PHE A 71 1.87 -8.69 -8.82
CA PHE A 71 1.16 -7.61 -8.17
C PHE A 71 -0.36 -7.77 -8.42
N PRO A 72 -1.23 -7.63 -7.41
CA PRO A 72 -0.95 -7.29 -6.01
C PRO A 72 -0.32 -8.46 -5.23
N ILE A 73 0.47 -8.14 -4.21
CA ILE A 73 1.11 -9.14 -3.33
C ILE A 73 0.04 -9.86 -2.52
N ARG A 74 0.08 -11.18 -2.52
CA ARG A 74 -0.84 -12.01 -1.75
C ARG A 74 -0.14 -12.53 -0.50
N LEU A 75 -0.72 -12.22 0.66
CA LEU A 75 -0.30 -12.71 1.96
C LEU A 75 -1.34 -13.69 2.50
N LYS A 76 -0.92 -14.72 3.25
CA LYS A 76 -1.85 -15.55 4.01
C LYS A 76 -2.42 -14.76 5.17
N ALA A 77 -3.58 -15.17 5.69
CA ALA A 77 -4.27 -14.50 6.79
C ALA A 77 -3.37 -14.25 8.02
N GLU A 78 -2.53 -15.22 8.36
CA GLU A 78 -1.57 -15.19 9.49
C GLU A 78 -0.36 -14.27 9.24
N ASP A 79 -0.04 -13.98 7.97
CA ASP A 79 1.16 -13.24 7.60
C ASP A 79 1.01 -11.72 7.78
N TRP A 80 -0.23 -11.20 7.75
CA TRP A 80 -0.55 -9.77 7.81
C TRP A 80 -0.02 -9.03 9.05
N THR A 81 0.09 -9.75 10.17
CA THR A 81 0.56 -9.21 11.47
C THR A 81 1.63 -10.11 12.08
N SER A 82 2.45 -10.75 11.24
CA SER A 82 3.41 -11.77 11.65
C SER A 82 4.70 -11.22 12.26
N GLY A 83 4.99 -9.92 12.14
CA GLY A 83 6.24 -9.36 12.68
C GLY A 83 6.33 -7.84 12.68
N ALA A 84 7.55 -7.32 12.73
CA ALA A 84 7.85 -5.89 12.94
C ALA A 84 8.17 -5.12 11.65
N ILE A 85 8.34 -5.79 10.51
CA ILE A 85 8.70 -5.12 9.25
C ILE A 85 7.45 -4.57 8.60
N ASN A 86 7.39 -3.26 8.36
CA ASN A 86 6.23 -2.65 7.75
C ASN A 86 6.34 -2.73 6.23
N TRP A 87 5.32 -3.30 5.60
CA TRP A 87 5.18 -3.40 4.15
C TRP A 87 4.00 -2.57 3.69
N LEU A 88 4.24 -1.56 2.85
CA LEU A 88 3.20 -0.85 2.11
C LEU A 88 2.92 -1.64 0.83
N LEU A 89 1.80 -2.38 0.81
CA LEU A 89 1.45 -3.31 -0.25
C LEU A 89 0.87 -2.59 -1.46
N ASP A 90 -0.03 -1.61 -1.23
CA ASP A 90 -0.64 -0.84 -2.29
C ASP A 90 -1.14 0.52 -1.80
N VAL A 91 -1.25 1.46 -2.74
CA VAL A 91 -1.86 2.78 -2.54
C VAL A 91 -2.83 3.04 -3.68
N ILE A 92 -4.09 3.27 -3.32
CA ILE A 92 -5.19 3.44 -4.25
C ILE A 92 -5.73 4.87 -4.10
N ALA A 93 -5.40 5.70 -5.09
CA ALA A 93 -5.84 7.09 -5.18
C ALA A 93 -6.10 7.48 -6.65
N PRO A 94 -6.99 8.46 -6.91
CA PRO A 94 -7.41 8.83 -8.25
C PRO A 94 -6.34 9.58 -9.05
N ASP A 95 -5.38 10.24 -8.38
CA ASP A 95 -4.35 11.05 -9.01
C ASP A 95 -3.05 11.07 -8.16
N PRO A 96 -1.89 11.40 -8.76
CA PRO A 96 -0.59 11.37 -8.07
C PRO A 96 -0.51 12.30 -6.85
N LYS A 97 -1.16 13.46 -6.88
CA LYS A 97 -1.17 14.39 -5.75
C LYS A 97 -1.91 13.78 -4.56
N THR A 98 -3.03 13.12 -4.81
CA THR A 98 -3.77 12.39 -3.78
C THR A 98 -3.00 11.18 -3.27
N THR A 99 -2.29 10.45 -4.14
CA THR A 99 -1.37 9.37 -3.72
C THR A 99 -0.33 9.87 -2.72
N ALA A 100 0.34 10.98 -3.01
CA ALA A 100 1.34 11.56 -2.11
C ALA A 100 0.74 11.93 -0.74
N GLN A 101 -0.49 12.48 -0.72
CA GLN A 101 -1.20 12.79 0.53
C GLN A 101 -1.54 11.54 1.36
N VAL A 102 -2.03 10.48 0.72
CA VAL A 102 -2.32 9.21 1.40
C VAL A 102 -1.07 8.66 2.07
N ILE A 103 0.04 8.71 1.35
CA ILE A 103 1.30 8.17 1.83
C ILE A 103 1.89 9.03 2.96
N ALA A 104 1.85 10.36 2.82
CA ALA A 104 2.30 11.26 3.89
C ALA A 104 1.51 11.05 5.19
N ASN A 105 0.18 10.88 5.10
CA ASN A 105 -0.66 10.56 6.26
C ASN A 105 -0.33 9.18 6.83
N PHE A 106 -0.09 8.19 5.96
CA PHE A 106 0.32 6.86 6.39
C PHE A 106 1.68 6.87 7.13
N GLY A 107 2.64 7.67 6.67
CA GLY A 107 3.92 7.88 7.36
C GLY A 107 3.77 8.33 8.80
N GLN A 108 2.78 9.17 9.10
CA GLN A 108 2.48 9.62 10.46
C GLN A 108 1.90 8.51 11.36
N LEU A 109 1.27 7.50 10.77
CA LEU A 109 0.74 6.34 11.50
C LEU A 109 1.83 5.34 11.86
N LEU A 110 2.91 5.30 11.08
CA LEU A 110 4.06 4.47 11.38
C LEU A 110 4.88 5.10 12.51
N LYS A 111 4.99 4.41 13.64
CA LYS A 111 5.78 4.86 14.82
C LYS A 111 7.30 4.71 14.62
N GLY A 112 7.79 4.94 13.40
CA GLY A 112 9.14 4.58 12.94
C GLY A 112 9.27 3.09 12.60
N GLY A 113 10.33 2.75 11.85
CA GLY A 113 10.63 1.38 11.40
C GLY A 113 10.97 1.31 9.91
N ASP A 114 11.57 0.20 9.48
CA ASP A 114 11.89 -0.07 8.07
C ASP A 114 10.58 -0.23 7.28
N LEU A 115 10.32 0.72 6.37
CA LEU A 115 9.17 0.67 5.46
C LEU A 115 9.62 0.14 4.10
N ARG A 116 9.06 -1.00 3.72
CA ARG A 116 9.29 -1.66 2.43
C ARG A 116 8.08 -1.50 1.55
N MET A 117 8.31 -1.40 0.24
CA MET A 117 7.23 -1.28 -0.73
C MET A 117 7.63 -1.82 -2.11
N PRO A 118 6.66 -2.31 -2.89
CA PRO A 118 6.89 -2.72 -4.26
C PRO A 118 7.38 -1.54 -5.14
N PRO A 119 8.24 -1.79 -6.16
CA PRO A 119 8.73 -0.76 -7.08
C PRO A 119 7.59 -0.04 -7.82
N ILE A 120 6.48 -0.73 -8.10
CA ILE A 120 5.31 -0.11 -8.73
C ILE A 120 4.66 0.95 -7.83
N VAL A 121 4.67 0.75 -6.52
CA VAL A 121 4.16 1.73 -5.54
C VAL A 121 5.17 2.86 -5.36
N ALA A 122 6.47 2.54 -5.26
CA ALA A 122 7.53 3.54 -5.14
C ALA A 122 7.55 4.54 -6.33
N ARG A 123 7.21 4.07 -7.54
CA ARG A 123 7.11 4.93 -8.74
C ARG A 123 5.94 5.91 -8.73
N LEU A 124 4.95 5.72 -7.86
CA LEU A 124 3.80 6.63 -7.74
C LEU A 124 4.08 7.85 -6.86
N VAL A 125 5.27 7.91 -6.26
CA VAL A 125 5.64 8.91 -5.26
C VAL A 125 6.96 9.57 -5.66
N ASP A 126 7.09 10.85 -5.35
CA ASP A 126 8.33 11.60 -5.52
C ASP A 126 9.37 11.21 -4.46
N LYS A 127 10.65 11.47 -4.78
CA LYS A 127 11.79 11.08 -3.95
C LYS A 127 11.76 11.71 -2.56
N GLU A 128 11.31 12.97 -2.44
CA GLU A 128 11.23 13.68 -1.16
C GLU A 128 10.21 13.01 -0.22
N THR A 129 9.04 12.64 -0.75
CA THR A 129 8.04 11.90 0.01
C THR A 129 8.55 10.51 0.43
N LEU A 130 9.30 9.80 -0.41
CA LEU A 130 9.91 8.51 -0.05
C LEU A 130 10.93 8.63 1.10
N GLU A 131 11.78 9.65 1.07
CA GLU A 131 12.79 9.90 2.10
C GLU A 131 12.14 10.19 3.47
N LYS A 132 11.05 10.97 3.49
CA LYS A 132 10.30 11.28 4.72
C LYS A 132 9.64 10.06 5.38
N LEU A 133 9.43 8.98 4.62
CA LEU A 133 8.78 7.75 5.12
C LEU A 133 9.78 6.71 5.62
N GLY A 134 11.09 6.97 5.52
CA GLY A 134 12.11 5.95 5.74
C GLY A 134 11.99 4.79 4.75
N ALA A 135 11.41 5.04 3.57
CA ALA A 135 11.17 4.03 2.57
C ALA A 135 12.48 3.68 1.84
N THR A 136 12.85 2.40 1.82
CA THR A 136 13.95 1.93 0.98
C THR A 136 13.36 1.43 -0.34
N PRO A 137 13.55 2.11 -1.49
CA PRO A 137 13.07 1.62 -2.78
C PRO A 137 13.82 0.32 -3.10
N GLN A 138 13.09 -0.78 -3.33
CA GLN A 138 13.72 -1.96 -3.91
C GLN A 138 14.06 -1.66 -5.37
N ALA A 139 15.35 -1.50 -5.65
CA ALA A 139 15.84 -1.40 -7.02
C ALA A 139 15.50 -2.69 -7.80
N PRO A 140 15.03 -2.59 -9.06
CA PRO A 140 15.04 -3.74 -9.94
C PRO A 140 16.50 -4.15 -10.10
N SER A 141 16.83 -5.37 -9.65
CA SER A 141 18.19 -5.90 -9.80
C SER A 141 18.51 -5.96 -11.29
N GLN A 142 19.49 -5.17 -11.70
CA GLN A 142 20.04 -5.17 -13.06
C GLN A 142 20.54 -6.58 -13.36
N THR A 143 20.06 -7.14 -14.47
CA THR A 143 20.62 -8.31 -15.14
C THR A 143 22.09 -8.07 -15.50
N ALA A 144 22.96 -8.98 -15.06
CA ALA A 144 24.25 -9.28 -15.69
C ALA A 144 24.40 -10.80 -15.71
#